data_AF-A0A0P1KXQ7-F1
#
_entry.id   AF-A0A0P1KXQ7-F1
#
_cell.length_a   1.000
_cell.length_b   1.000
_cell.length_c   1.000
_cell.angle_alpha   90.00
_cell.angle_beta   90.00
_cell.angle_gamma   90.00
#
_symmetry.space_group_name_H-M   'P 1'
#
loop_
_entity.id
_entity.type
_entity.pdbx_description
1 polymer ?
#
loop_
_entity_poly.entity_id
_entity_poly.type
_entity_poly.pdbx_seq_one_letter_code
_entity_poly.pdbx_strand_id
1 'polypeptide(L)'
;MLQLQWKALALVLVGLVSLSIAFTPEEVQIFQLHQEIQKYGKNVDFYKLLKLPKLKESTSQEIRKNFRQLSKKYHPDKNKKYRKLYERLNLATKILSNDSQRKTYDYYLKNGFPKYDFKKGGFFFSRVQPSTYFILAFIYIACGLIHYVLLRLQNDGNKARIERFLREVKAQDDTNGLGEKQLLLRQSEDDEGKKIIVRLGDVLVVQPDGTEALVSTKDIKTPGISDSMLLSLPLWLWNKSIGKLVCSLTISKEASSDSNTVTASSNKGAARKKSPSTTMELPNGKILHSRKKAQ
;
A
#
# COMPACT_ATOMS: atom_id res chain seq x y z
N MET A 1 -29.51 -27.94 -1.93
CA MET A 1 -28.15 -27.38 -1.88
C MET A 1 -27.30 -27.65 -3.14
N LEU A 2 -27.28 -28.86 -3.71
CA LEU A 2 -26.43 -29.19 -4.87
C LEU A 2 -26.64 -28.29 -6.12
N GLN A 3 -27.90 -27.96 -6.45
CA GLN A 3 -28.25 -27.14 -7.62
C GLN A 3 -27.69 -25.70 -7.56
N LEU A 4 -27.50 -25.14 -6.35
CA LEU A 4 -26.99 -23.78 -6.17
C LEU A 4 -25.47 -23.72 -6.38
N GLN A 5 -24.76 -24.81 -6.06
CA GLN A 5 -23.31 -24.89 -6.22
C GLN A 5 -22.89 -24.99 -7.68
N TRP A 6 -23.65 -25.69 -8.53
CA TRP A 6 -23.35 -25.79 -9.97
C TRP A 6 -23.55 -24.46 -10.69
N LYS A 7 -24.55 -23.67 -10.31
CA LYS A 7 -24.77 -22.32 -10.85
C LYS A 7 -23.67 -21.35 -10.45
N ALA A 8 -23.21 -21.42 -9.20
CA ALA A 8 -22.07 -20.61 -8.73
C ALA A 8 -20.76 -21.00 -9.44
N LEU A 9 -20.51 -22.30 -9.63
CA LEU A 9 -19.33 -22.80 -10.34
C LEU A 9 -19.36 -22.41 -11.82
N ALA A 10 -20.53 -22.48 -12.47
CA ALA A 10 -20.70 -22.01 -13.84
C ALA A 10 -20.45 -20.50 -13.98
N LEU A 11 -20.92 -19.67 -13.04
CA LEU A 11 -20.66 -18.22 -13.04
C LEU A 11 -19.17 -17.90 -12.86
N VAL A 12 -18.48 -18.63 -11.97
CA VAL A 12 -17.02 -18.49 -11.79
C VAL A 12 -16.29 -18.91 -13.07
N LEU A 13 -16.71 -19.99 -13.72
CA LEU A 13 -16.10 -20.47 -14.95
C LEU A 13 -16.32 -19.50 -16.13
N VAL A 14 -17.52 -18.93 -16.27
CA VAL A 14 -17.80 -17.86 -17.25
C VAL A 14 -16.98 -16.59 -16.95
N GLY A 15 -16.81 -16.24 -15.67
CA GLY A 15 -15.93 -15.14 -15.24
C GLY A 15 -14.45 -15.39 -15.53
N LEU A 16 -13.99 -16.64 -15.43
CA LEU A 16 -12.62 -17.02 -15.81
C LEU A 16 -12.41 -16.99 -17.32
N VAL A 17 -13.41 -17.40 -18.11
CA VAL A 17 -13.36 -17.34 -19.58
C VAL A 17 -13.33 -15.88 -20.06
N SER A 18 -14.08 -14.97 -19.44
CA SER A 18 -14.03 -13.55 -19.81
C SER A 18 -12.70 -12.86 -19.45
N LEU A 19 -11.95 -13.39 -18.48
CA LEU A 19 -10.59 -12.95 -18.17
C LEU A 19 -9.55 -13.41 -19.21
N SER A 20 -9.88 -14.44 -20.01
CA SER A 20 -9.02 -14.96 -21.07
C SER A 20 -9.22 -14.24 -22.40
N ILE A 21 -9.19 -12.91 -22.38
CA ILE A 21 -9.00 -12.13 -23.62
C ILE A 21 -7.54 -12.32 -24.06
N ALA A 22 -7.30 -13.42 -24.76
CA ALA A 22 -6.04 -13.70 -25.43
C ALA A 22 -6.02 -12.98 -26.79
N PHE A 23 -4.82 -12.66 -27.27
CA PHE A 23 -4.66 -12.14 -28.62
C PHE A 23 -5.18 -13.15 -29.64
N THR A 24 -5.94 -12.66 -30.61
CA THR A 24 -6.41 -13.47 -31.73
C THR A 24 -5.23 -13.90 -32.63
N PRO A 25 -5.33 -15.02 -33.36
CA PRO A 25 -4.26 -15.45 -34.26
C PRO A 25 -3.95 -14.42 -35.35
N GLU A 26 -4.95 -13.63 -35.76
CA GLU A 26 -4.78 -12.56 -36.74
C GLU A 26 -3.95 -11.40 -36.20
N GLU A 27 -4.17 -11.00 -34.95
CA GLU A 27 -3.35 -9.98 -34.27
C GLU A 27 -1.92 -10.44 -34.09
N VAL A 28 -1.71 -11.70 -33.68
CA VAL A 28 -0.38 -12.29 -33.53
C VAL A 28 0.37 -12.25 -34.87
N GLN A 29 -0.29 -12.55 -35.99
CA GLN A 29 0.31 -12.44 -37.33
C GLN A 29 0.71 -10.99 -37.67
N ILE A 30 -0.14 -10.01 -37.35
CA ILE A 30 0.17 -8.58 -37.52
C ILE A 30 1.42 -8.21 -36.70
N PHE A 31 1.49 -8.64 -35.44
CA PHE A 31 2.61 -8.32 -34.55
C PHE A 31 3.92 -8.95 -35.00
N GLN A 32 3.89 -10.22 -35.40
CA GLN A 32 5.05 -10.92 -35.95
C GLN A 32 5.58 -10.21 -37.20
N LEU A 33 4.69 -9.89 -38.15
CA LEU A 33 5.08 -9.18 -39.36
C LEU A 33 5.65 -7.79 -39.05
N HIS A 34 5.03 -7.05 -38.12
CA HIS A 34 5.52 -5.74 -37.70
C HIS A 34 6.92 -5.81 -37.10
N GLN A 35 7.17 -6.77 -36.20
CA GLN A 35 8.49 -6.97 -35.59
C GLN A 35 9.55 -7.36 -36.63
N GLU A 36 9.20 -8.18 -37.62
CA GLU A 36 10.11 -8.50 -38.72
C GLU A 36 10.47 -7.29 -39.57
N ILE A 37 9.50 -6.42 -39.85
CA ILE A 37 9.71 -5.22 -40.65
C ILE A 37 10.54 -4.18 -39.87
N GLN A 38 10.33 -4.05 -38.56
CA GLN A 38 11.13 -3.14 -37.72
C GLN A 38 12.64 -3.43 -37.76
N LYS A 39 13.06 -4.68 -38.05
CA LYS A 39 14.48 -5.03 -38.25
C LYS A 39 15.13 -4.26 -39.41
N TYR A 40 14.35 -3.82 -40.39
CA TYR A 40 14.82 -3.06 -41.55
C TYR A 40 14.79 -1.54 -41.33
N GLY A 41 14.23 -1.08 -40.21
CA GLY A 41 14.18 0.34 -39.85
C GLY A 41 12.97 0.66 -38.97
N LYS A 42 13.13 1.58 -38.01
CA LYS A 42 12.10 1.95 -37.03
C LYS A 42 10.83 2.59 -37.65
N ASN A 43 10.93 3.11 -38.88
CA ASN A 43 9.87 3.90 -39.53
C ASN A 43 9.20 3.21 -40.73
N VAL A 44 9.40 1.90 -40.90
CA VAL A 44 8.84 1.14 -42.03
C VAL A 44 7.49 0.54 -41.64
N ASP A 45 6.43 1.06 -42.24
CA ASP A 45 5.04 0.60 -42.06
C ASP A 45 4.64 -0.37 -43.19
N PHE A 46 3.53 -1.10 -43.03
CA PHE A 46 3.03 -2.01 -44.09
C PHE A 46 2.69 -1.23 -45.37
N TYR A 47 2.17 -0.02 -45.21
CA TYR A 47 1.86 0.89 -46.31
C TYR A 47 3.10 1.31 -47.09
N LYS A 48 4.20 1.61 -46.37
CA LYS A 48 5.49 1.98 -46.96
C LYS A 48 6.18 0.78 -47.60
N LEU A 49 6.05 -0.41 -47.00
CA LEU A 49 6.57 -1.65 -47.56
C LEU A 49 5.98 -1.94 -48.95
N LEU A 50 4.69 -1.71 -49.13
CA LEU A 50 3.99 -1.86 -50.42
C LEU A 50 4.14 -0.65 -51.36
N LYS A 51 4.86 0.40 -50.94
CA LYS A 51 5.06 1.64 -51.71
C LYS A 51 3.75 2.26 -52.20
N LEU A 52 2.76 2.32 -51.32
CA LEU A 52 1.46 2.90 -51.66
C LEU A 52 1.54 4.42 -51.75
N PRO A 53 0.93 5.05 -52.78
CA PRO A 53 1.00 6.50 -52.97
C PRO A 53 0.25 7.29 -51.90
N LYS A 54 -0.89 6.74 -51.42
CA LYS A 54 -1.78 7.38 -50.45
C LYS A 54 -1.61 6.86 -49.01
N LEU A 55 -0.62 5.99 -48.79
CA LEU A 55 -0.38 5.27 -47.53
C LEU A 55 -1.69 4.72 -46.92
N LYS A 56 -2.21 5.38 -45.88
CA LYS A 56 -3.39 4.96 -45.11
C LYS A 56 -4.71 5.13 -45.87
N GLU A 57 -4.79 6.03 -46.84
CA GLU A 57 -6.02 6.30 -47.63
C GLU A 57 -6.09 5.44 -48.91
N SER A 58 -5.20 4.46 -49.05
CA SER A 58 -5.12 3.64 -50.26
C SER A 58 -6.32 2.68 -50.36
N THR A 59 -6.90 2.59 -51.56
CA THR A 59 -8.01 1.67 -51.85
C THR A 59 -7.49 0.23 -52.00
N SER A 60 -8.34 -0.77 -51.75
CA SER A 60 -8.01 -2.19 -51.94
C SER A 60 -7.48 -2.52 -53.35
N GLN A 61 -8.00 -1.84 -54.37
CA GLN A 61 -7.51 -1.96 -55.75
C GLN A 61 -6.07 -1.47 -55.94
N GLU A 62 -5.72 -0.34 -55.31
CA GLU A 62 -4.36 0.22 -55.35
C GLU A 62 -3.36 -0.71 -54.64
N ILE A 63 -3.77 -1.29 -53.51
CA ILE A 63 -3.00 -2.29 -52.76
C ILE A 63 -2.68 -3.50 -53.64
N ARG A 64 -3.69 -4.08 -54.30
CA ARG A 64 -3.50 -5.22 -55.22
C ARG A 64 -2.64 -4.86 -56.44
N LYS A 65 -2.82 -3.67 -57.01
CA LYS A 65 -2.04 -3.19 -58.16
C LYS A 65 -0.56 -3.08 -57.82
N ASN A 66 -0.21 -2.46 -56.69
CA ASN A 66 1.18 -2.31 -56.27
C ASN A 66 1.81 -3.63 -55.83
N PHE A 67 1.06 -4.50 -55.15
CA PHE A 67 1.52 -5.84 -54.85
C PHE A 67 1.88 -6.62 -56.12
N ARG A 68 1.07 -6.57 -57.18
CA ARG A 68 1.36 -7.24 -58.46
C ARG A 68 2.67 -6.74 -59.09
N GLN A 69 2.95 -5.44 -59.02
CA GLN A 69 4.20 -4.87 -59.51
C GLN A 69 5.42 -5.35 -58.70
N LEU A 70 5.32 -5.35 -57.37
CA LEU A 70 6.37 -5.81 -56.47
C LEU A 70 6.59 -7.34 -56.58
N SER A 71 5.50 -8.10 -56.70
CA SER A 71 5.52 -9.55 -56.90
C SER A 71 6.32 -9.92 -58.15
N LYS A 72 6.06 -9.29 -59.30
CA LYS A 72 6.80 -9.55 -60.54
C LYS A 72 8.32 -9.30 -60.41
N LYS A 73 8.72 -8.37 -59.53
CA LYS A 73 10.12 -7.99 -59.28
C LYS A 73 10.82 -8.92 -58.28
N TYR A 74 10.12 -9.32 -57.23
CA TYR A 74 10.68 -10.07 -56.10
C TYR A 74 10.23 -11.53 -56.02
N HIS A 75 9.59 -12.07 -57.06
CA HIS A 75 9.11 -13.44 -57.09
C HIS A 75 10.26 -14.44 -56.82
N PRO A 76 10.05 -15.46 -55.94
CA PRO A 76 11.11 -16.41 -55.56
C PRO A 76 11.64 -17.23 -56.74
N ASP A 77 10.83 -17.43 -57.78
CA ASP A 77 11.23 -18.12 -59.01
C ASP A 77 12.33 -17.35 -59.77
N LYS A 78 12.20 -16.02 -59.86
CA LYS A 78 13.20 -15.18 -60.52
C LYS A 78 14.42 -14.92 -59.65
N ASN A 79 14.21 -14.76 -58.35
CA ASN A 79 15.30 -14.47 -57.43
C ASN A 79 15.05 -15.06 -56.04
N LYS A 80 15.66 -16.23 -55.80
CA LYS A 80 15.56 -16.97 -54.54
C LYS A 80 16.03 -16.17 -53.32
N LYS A 81 16.92 -15.16 -53.50
CA LYS A 81 17.43 -14.32 -52.39
C LYS A 81 16.32 -13.49 -51.73
N TYR A 82 15.28 -13.11 -52.48
CA TYR A 82 14.20 -12.27 -51.98
C TYR A 82 12.97 -13.04 -51.49
N ARG A 83 13.07 -14.37 -51.33
CA ARG A 83 11.95 -15.22 -50.86
C ARG A 83 11.27 -14.68 -49.59
N LYS A 84 12.05 -14.36 -48.56
CA LYS A 84 11.51 -13.82 -47.29
C LYS A 84 10.85 -12.45 -47.45
N LEU A 85 11.40 -11.60 -48.32
CA LEU A 85 10.79 -10.29 -48.61
C LEU A 85 9.45 -10.46 -49.33
N TYR A 86 9.39 -11.39 -50.29
CA TYR A 86 8.17 -11.72 -51.00
C TYR A 86 7.08 -12.27 -50.07
N GLU A 87 7.43 -13.19 -49.17
CA GLU A 87 6.52 -13.74 -48.16
C GLU A 87 5.91 -12.63 -47.29
N ARG A 88 6.72 -11.66 -46.85
CA ARG A 88 6.25 -10.48 -46.08
C ARG A 88 5.36 -9.56 -46.89
N LEU A 89 5.70 -9.30 -48.15
CA LEU A 89 4.87 -8.49 -49.04
C LEU A 89 3.49 -9.13 -49.24
N ASN A 90 3.45 -10.45 -49.38
CA ASN A 90 2.21 -11.19 -49.51
C ASN A 90 1.37 -11.11 -48.21
N LEU A 91 2.01 -11.31 -47.06
CA LEU A 91 1.35 -11.23 -45.74
C LEU A 91 0.82 -9.82 -45.47
N ALA A 92 1.62 -8.78 -45.73
CA ALA A 92 1.20 -7.38 -45.60
C ALA A 92 0.00 -7.06 -46.50
N THR A 93 0.01 -7.55 -47.74
CA THR A 93 -1.10 -7.37 -48.70
C THR A 93 -2.36 -8.06 -48.19
N LYS A 94 -2.24 -9.27 -47.64
CA LYS A 94 -3.37 -10.02 -47.06
C LYS A 94 -4.01 -9.26 -45.91
N ILE A 95 -3.20 -8.75 -44.97
CA ILE A 95 -3.67 -7.95 -43.83
C ILE A 95 -4.37 -6.68 -44.29
N LEU A 96 -3.75 -5.91 -45.20
CA LEU A 96 -4.31 -4.64 -45.66
C LEU A 96 -5.51 -4.80 -46.62
N SER A 97 -5.69 -5.97 -47.23
CA SER A 97 -6.84 -6.27 -48.09
C SER A 97 -8.10 -6.63 -47.30
N ASN A 98 -7.97 -7.06 -46.04
CA ASN A 98 -9.10 -7.35 -45.17
C ASN A 98 -9.38 -6.13 -44.29
N ASP A 99 -10.58 -5.57 -44.40
CA ASP A 99 -10.97 -4.36 -43.67
C ASP A 99 -10.89 -4.52 -42.14
N SER A 100 -11.20 -5.72 -41.61
CA SER A 100 -11.10 -6.01 -40.18
C SER A 100 -9.64 -5.95 -39.72
N GLN A 101 -8.76 -6.68 -40.40
CA GLN A 101 -7.34 -6.76 -40.06
C GLN A 101 -6.62 -5.42 -40.29
N ARG A 102 -7.02 -4.66 -41.30
CA ARG A 102 -6.54 -3.31 -41.54
C ARG A 102 -6.89 -2.37 -40.39
N LYS A 103 -8.14 -2.38 -39.91
CA LYS A 103 -8.56 -1.59 -38.73
C LYS A 103 -7.75 -1.96 -37.49
N THR A 104 -7.56 -3.25 -37.25
CA THR A 104 -6.75 -3.76 -36.13
C THR A 104 -5.29 -3.30 -36.25
N TYR A 105 -4.69 -3.38 -37.44
CA TYR A 105 -3.34 -2.88 -37.69
C TYR A 105 -3.24 -1.37 -37.44
N ASP A 106 -4.20 -0.58 -37.95
CA ASP A 106 -4.23 0.87 -37.78
C ASP A 106 -4.42 1.28 -36.29
N TYR A 107 -5.19 0.52 -35.52
CA TYR A 107 -5.33 0.70 -34.07
C TYR A 107 -3.99 0.56 -33.35
N TYR A 108 -3.23 -0.52 -33.63
CA TYR A 108 -1.92 -0.74 -33.02
C TYR A 108 -0.86 0.23 -33.55
N LEU A 109 -1.00 0.71 -34.78
CA LEU A 109 -0.12 1.76 -35.32
C LEU A 109 -0.28 3.09 -34.55
N LYS A 110 -1.47 3.38 -34.01
CA LYS A 110 -1.73 4.57 -33.18
C LYS A 110 -1.37 4.37 -31.71
N ASN A 111 -1.71 3.22 -31.13
CA ASN A 111 -1.59 2.96 -29.69
C ASN A 111 -0.29 2.27 -29.27
N GLY A 112 0.50 1.80 -30.25
CA GLY A 112 1.73 1.06 -30.03
C GLY A 112 1.53 -0.45 -30.12
N PHE A 113 2.59 -1.13 -30.60
CA PHE A 113 2.62 -2.58 -30.74
C PHE A 113 3.14 -3.25 -29.45
N PRO A 114 2.61 -4.43 -29.09
CA PRO A 114 3.18 -5.22 -28.00
C PRO A 114 4.56 -5.76 -28.38
N LYS A 115 5.43 -5.95 -27.38
CA LYS A 115 6.77 -6.52 -27.55
C LYS A 115 6.72 -8.03 -27.33
N TYR A 116 7.49 -8.77 -28.13
CA TYR A 116 7.63 -10.21 -27.94
C TYR A 116 8.58 -10.51 -26.76
N ASP A 117 8.11 -11.26 -25.76
CA ASP A 117 8.92 -11.71 -24.64
C ASP A 117 9.23 -13.22 -24.81
N PHE A 118 10.50 -13.52 -25.12
CA PHE A 118 10.97 -14.90 -25.31
C PHE A 118 10.82 -15.76 -24.06
N LYS A 119 10.88 -15.18 -22.86
CA LYS A 119 10.78 -15.95 -21.61
C LYS A 119 9.36 -16.41 -21.31
N LYS A 120 8.37 -15.62 -21.75
CA LYS A 120 6.94 -15.88 -21.52
C LYS A 120 6.24 -16.48 -22.75
N GLY A 121 6.94 -16.60 -23.88
CA GLY A 121 6.44 -17.26 -25.09
C GLY A 121 5.30 -16.50 -25.78
N GLY A 122 5.28 -15.17 -25.74
CA GLY A 122 4.16 -14.40 -26.29
C GLY A 122 4.42 -12.90 -26.45
N PHE A 123 3.42 -12.21 -27.00
CA PHE A 123 3.39 -10.75 -27.11
C PHE A 123 2.82 -10.13 -25.84
N PHE A 124 3.47 -9.10 -25.31
CA PHE A 124 3.01 -8.38 -24.13
C PHE A 124 3.19 -6.87 -24.31
N PHE A 125 2.23 -6.08 -23.84
CA PHE A 125 2.42 -4.65 -23.72
C PHE A 125 3.45 -4.35 -22.62
N SER A 126 4.39 -3.45 -22.90
CA SER A 126 5.30 -2.96 -21.86
C SER A 126 4.50 -2.10 -20.88
N ARG A 127 4.02 -2.73 -19.81
CA ARG A 127 3.42 -2.03 -18.67
C ARG A 127 4.55 -1.39 -17.87
N VAL A 128 4.37 -0.13 -17.47
CA VAL A 128 5.27 0.52 -16.52
C VAL A 128 5.10 -0.20 -15.19
N GLN A 129 6.03 -1.07 -14.84
CA GLN A 129 6.08 -1.70 -13.52
C GLN A 129 6.94 -0.81 -12.62
N PRO A 130 6.35 -0.07 -11.66
CA PRO A 130 7.15 0.64 -10.68
C PRO A 130 7.99 -0.37 -9.88
N SER A 131 9.15 0.07 -9.41
CA SER A 131 10.03 -0.77 -8.59
C SER A 131 9.27 -1.33 -7.39
N THR A 132 9.49 -2.59 -7.04
CA THR A 132 8.83 -3.27 -5.92
C THR A 132 9.03 -2.52 -4.60
N TYR A 133 10.23 -1.97 -4.39
CA TYR A 133 10.55 -1.16 -3.22
C TYR A 133 9.74 0.15 -3.16
N PHE A 134 9.46 0.75 -4.32
CA PHE A 134 8.63 1.96 -4.39
C PHE A 134 7.19 1.67 -3.96
N ILE A 135 6.64 0.55 -4.43
CA ILE A 135 5.29 0.10 -4.05
C ILE A 135 5.24 -0.20 -2.54
N LEU A 136 6.22 -0.94 -2.02
CA LEU A 136 6.28 -1.26 -0.59
C LEU A 136 6.44 -0.01 0.27
N ALA A 137 7.27 0.95 -0.14
CA ALA A 137 7.41 2.23 0.56
C ALA A 137 6.09 3.02 0.57
N PHE A 138 5.38 3.07 -0.56
CA PHE A 138 4.08 3.73 -0.64
C PHE A 138 3.04 3.07 0.29
N ILE A 139 2.94 1.74 0.26
CA ILE A 139 2.04 0.98 1.14
C ILE A 139 2.40 1.20 2.61
N TYR A 140 3.69 1.20 2.95
CA TYR A 140 4.17 1.42 4.30
C TYR A 140 3.77 2.81 4.83
N ILE A 141 3.99 3.86 4.03
CA ILE A 141 3.61 5.24 4.37
C ILE A 141 2.09 5.36 4.51
N ALA A 142 1.32 4.79 3.58
CA ALA A 142 -0.14 4.81 3.63
C ALA A 142 -0.69 4.11 4.89
N CYS A 143 -0.16 2.94 5.22
CA CYS A 143 -0.53 2.20 6.43
C CYS A 143 -0.17 3.01 7.71
N GLY A 144 1.01 3.63 7.74
CA GLY A 144 1.43 4.49 8.84
C GLY A 144 0.52 5.71 9.02
N LEU A 145 0.08 6.33 7.93
CA LEU A 145 -0.86 7.46 7.96
C LEU A 145 -2.23 7.03 8.49
N ILE A 146 -2.79 5.94 7.98
CA ILE A 146 -4.06 5.38 8.46
C ILE A 146 -3.98 5.08 9.95
N HIS A 147 -2.90 4.45 10.40
CA HIS A 147 -2.70 4.15 11.81
C HIS A 147 -2.62 5.41 12.69
N TYR A 148 -1.94 6.46 12.22
CA TYR A 148 -1.92 7.75 12.92
C TYR A 148 -3.32 8.36 13.04
N VAL A 149 -4.12 8.31 11.98
CA VAL A 149 -5.50 8.81 12.00
C VAL A 149 -6.35 8.01 12.99
N LEU A 150 -6.22 6.68 13.01
CA LEU A 150 -6.92 5.83 13.99
C LEU A 150 -6.56 6.19 15.43
N LEU A 151 -5.27 6.38 15.74
CA LEU A 151 -4.82 6.80 17.07
C LEU A 151 -5.42 8.15 17.47
N ARG A 152 -5.50 9.10 16.52
CA ARG A 152 -6.08 10.41 16.76
C ARG A 152 -7.58 10.34 17.03
N LEU A 153 -8.33 9.63 16.18
CA LEU A 153 -9.77 9.40 16.39
C LEU A 153 -10.06 8.69 17.71
N GLN A 154 -9.26 7.69 18.07
CA GLN A 154 -9.41 6.97 19.34
C GLN A 154 -9.14 7.86 20.55
N ASN A 155 -8.08 8.68 20.49
CA ASN A 155 -7.76 9.63 21.54
C ASN A 155 -8.86 10.67 21.73
N ASP A 156 -9.35 11.24 20.63
CA ASP A 156 -10.41 12.26 20.66
C ASP A 156 -11.73 11.66 21.15
N GLY A 157 -12.05 10.44 20.73
CA GLY A 157 -13.18 9.67 21.26
C GLY A 157 -13.05 9.37 22.76
N ASN A 158 -11.86 9.05 23.26
CA ASN A 158 -11.63 8.82 24.68
C ASN A 158 -11.82 10.11 25.50
N LYS A 159 -11.28 11.24 25.02
CA LYS A 159 -11.46 12.55 25.66
C LYS A 159 -12.94 12.92 25.75
N ALA A 160 -13.67 12.80 24.64
CA ALA A 160 -15.10 13.09 24.60
C ALA A 160 -15.92 12.23 25.58
N ARG A 161 -15.57 10.95 25.75
CA ARG A 161 -16.23 10.06 26.72
C ARG A 161 -15.98 10.50 28.16
N ILE A 162 -14.75 10.85 28.50
CA ILE A 162 -14.39 11.32 29.84
C ILE A 162 -15.07 12.66 30.13
N GLU A 163 -15.18 13.56 29.14
CA GLU A 163 -15.91 14.82 29.32
C GLU A 163 -17.40 14.62 29.57
N ARG A 164 -18.04 13.66 28.88
CA ARG A 164 -19.43 13.30 29.13
C ARG A 164 -19.61 12.76 30.54
N PHE A 165 -18.74 11.83 30.94
CA PHE A 165 -18.72 11.27 32.29
C PHE A 165 -18.57 12.35 33.37
N LEU A 166 -17.60 13.26 33.20
CA LEU A 166 -17.41 14.38 34.13
C LEU A 166 -18.65 15.29 34.18
N ARG A 167 -19.33 15.50 33.04
CA ARG A 167 -20.57 16.27 32.99
C ARG A 167 -21.70 15.60 33.75
N GLU A 168 -21.88 14.29 33.58
CA GLU A 168 -22.91 13.51 34.27
C GLU A 168 -22.69 13.52 35.78
N VAL A 169 -21.46 13.29 36.22
CA VAL A 169 -21.09 13.34 37.65
C VAL A 169 -21.32 14.73 38.24
N LYS A 170 -20.95 15.80 37.51
CA LYS A 170 -21.17 17.18 37.95
C LYS A 170 -22.65 17.57 37.95
N ALA A 171 -23.45 17.05 37.02
CA ALA A 171 -24.90 17.29 36.98
C ALA A 171 -25.64 16.63 38.14
N GLN A 172 -25.08 15.55 38.70
CA GLN A 172 -25.57 14.91 39.91
C GLN A 172 -25.16 15.64 41.18
N ASP A 173 -24.33 16.69 41.14
CA ASP A 173 -23.92 17.40 42.35
C ASP A 173 -24.95 18.45 42.78
N ASP A 174 -25.55 18.26 43.95
CA ASP A 174 -26.54 19.19 44.52
C ASP A 174 -25.90 20.26 45.42
N THR A 175 -24.58 20.19 45.64
CA THR A 175 -23.89 21.00 46.66
C THR A 175 -23.51 22.42 46.20
N ASN A 176 -23.99 22.87 45.03
CA ASN A 176 -23.67 24.18 44.43
C ASN A 176 -22.16 24.53 44.43
N GLY A 177 -21.28 23.51 44.46
CA GLY A 177 -19.83 23.68 44.45
C GLY A 177 -19.19 24.06 45.79
N LEU A 178 -19.92 24.11 46.90
CA LEU A 178 -19.36 24.42 48.23
C LEU A 178 -19.22 23.20 49.15
N GLY A 179 -19.92 22.10 48.84
CA GLY A 179 -19.91 20.87 49.64
C GLY A 179 -19.10 19.73 49.03
N GLU A 180 -19.10 18.60 49.73
CA GLU A 180 -18.56 17.33 49.22
C GLU A 180 -19.72 16.37 48.94
N LYS A 181 -19.82 15.88 47.70
CA LYS A 181 -20.76 14.80 47.36
C LYS A 181 -20.00 13.51 47.10
N GLN A 182 -20.33 12.46 47.85
CA GLN A 182 -19.79 11.12 47.63
C GLN A 182 -20.76 10.32 46.76
N LEU A 183 -20.29 9.88 45.60
CA LEU A 183 -21.01 9.05 44.64
C LEU A 183 -20.34 7.68 44.59
N LEU A 184 -21.14 6.62 44.60
CA LEU A 184 -20.64 5.26 44.47
C LEU A 184 -21.14 4.71 43.14
N LEU A 185 -20.23 4.55 42.18
CA LEU A 185 -20.57 4.05 40.85
C LEU A 185 -20.35 2.54 40.80
N ARG A 186 -21.45 1.79 40.71
CA ARG A 186 -21.44 0.35 40.45
C ARG A 186 -21.66 0.13 38.96
N GLN A 187 -20.80 -0.66 38.34
CA GLN A 187 -20.91 -0.99 36.92
C GLN A 187 -21.74 -2.26 36.69
N SER A 188 -21.58 -3.23 37.59
CA SER A 188 -22.39 -4.43 37.69
C SER A 188 -22.82 -4.58 39.15
N GLU A 189 -23.86 -5.37 39.42
CA GLU A 189 -24.37 -5.59 40.79
C GLU A 189 -23.31 -6.25 41.69
N ASP A 190 -22.38 -7.00 41.09
CA ASP A 190 -21.35 -7.80 41.75
C ASP A 190 -20.01 -7.05 41.99
N ASP A 191 -19.79 -5.89 41.38
CA ASP A 191 -18.53 -5.14 41.53
C ASP A 191 -18.52 -4.24 42.78
N GLU A 192 -17.37 -4.19 43.48
CA GLU A 192 -17.07 -3.18 44.49
C GLU A 192 -17.05 -1.79 43.83
N GLY A 193 -18.20 -1.12 43.85
CA GLY A 193 -18.38 0.14 43.14
C GLY A 193 -17.33 1.19 43.50
N LYS A 194 -16.87 1.94 42.51
CA LYS A 194 -15.80 2.92 42.67
C LYS A 194 -16.34 4.17 43.34
N LYS A 195 -15.68 4.60 44.41
CA LYS A 195 -16.05 5.79 45.18
C LYS A 195 -15.48 7.04 44.50
N ILE A 196 -16.38 7.94 44.11
CA ILE A 196 -16.09 9.21 43.45
C ILE A 196 -16.51 10.31 44.41
N ILE A 197 -15.66 11.30 44.62
CA ILE A 197 -15.95 12.46 45.44
C ILE A 197 -15.93 13.69 44.53
N VAL A 198 -17.01 14.46 44.56
CA VAL A 198 -17.07 15.78 43.94
C VAL A 198 -16.75 16.81 45.03
N ARG A 199 -15.66 17.57 44.87
CA ARG A 199 -15.25 18.65 45.77
C ARG A 199 -14.97 19.90 44.96
N LEU A 200 -15.60 21.02 45.32
CA LEU A 200 -15.39 22.33 44.66
C LEU A 200 -15.56 22.28 43.12
N GLY A 201 -16.46 21.42 42.63
CA GLY A 201 -16.70 21.21 41.21
C GLY A 201 -15.66 20.33 40.47
N ASP A 202 -14.67 19.79 41.17
CA ASP A 202 -13.70 18.82 40.66
C ASP A 202 -14.09 17.39 41.03
N VAL A 203 -13.80 16.45 40.12
CA VAL A 203 -14.14 15.03 40.27
C VAL A 203 -12.90 14.24 40.68
N LEU A 204 -12.92 13.72 41.90
CA LEU A 204 -11.85 12.95 42.52
C LEU A 204 -12.27 11.48 42.61
N VAL A 205 -11.38 10.57 42.25
CA VAL A 205 -11.59 9.12 42.42
C VAL A 205 -10.75 8.64 43.59
N VAL A 206 -11.39 7.95 44.54
CA VAL A 206 -10.71 7.36 45.69
C VAL A 206 -10.22 5.98 45.30
N GLN A 207 -8.90 5.79 45.33
CA GLN A 207 -8.27 4.49 45.12
C GLN A 207 -8.47 3.59 46.36
N PRO A 208 -8.37 2.25 46.22
CA PRO A 208 -8.43 1.32 47.36
C PRO A 208 -7.38 1.63 48.44
N ASP A 209 -6.26 2.26 48.06
CA ASP A 209 -5.20 2.73 48.96
C ASP A 209 -5.57 4.02 49.74
N GLY A 210 -6.79 4.53 49.60
CA GLY A 210 -7.27 5.77 50.21
C GLY A 210 -6.77 7.06 49.55
N THR A 211 -5.97 6.97 48.48
CA THR A 211 -5.46 8.14 47.78
C THR A 211 -6.47 8.71 46.78
N GLU A 212 -6.67 10.03 46.84
CA GLU A 212 -7.58 10.76 45.95
C GLU A 212 -6.84 11.16 44.66
N ALA A 213 -7.40 10.79 43.50
CA ALA A 213 -6.86 11.15 42.20
C ALA A 213 -7.84 12.04 41.43
N LEU A 214 -7.37 13.22 41.00
CA LEU A 214 -8.14 14.12 40.15
C LEU A 214 -8.31 13.51 38.76
N VAL A 215 -9.55 13.40 38.30
CA VAL A 215 -9.86 12.93 36.96
C VAL A 215 -10.01 14.13 36.03
N SER A 216 -9.03 14.33 35.15
CA SER A 216 -9.05 15.40 34.16
C SER A 216 -8.71 14.91 32.76
N THR A 217 -9.19 15.61 31.74
CA THR A 217 -8.84 15.35 30.33
C THR A 217 -7.44 15.86 29.97
N LYS A 218 -6.83 16.68 30.82
CA LYS A 218 -5.53 17.33 30.58
C LYS A 218 -4.35 16.37 30.79
N ASP A 219 -4.56 15.31 31.57
CA ASP A 219 -3.53 14.31 31.88
C ASP A 219 -3.34 13.28 30.74
N ILE A 220 -4.22 13.28 29.74
CA ILE A 220 -4.18 12.34 28.62
C ILE A 220 -3.20 12.86 27.56
N LYS A 221 -2.06 12.17 27.42
CA LYS A 221 -1.06 12.45 26.39
C LYS A 221 -1.66 12.32 24.99
N THR A 222 -1.58 13.37 24.18
CA THR A 222 -1.98 13.34 22.77
C THR A 222 -0.99 12.54 21.93
N PRO A 223 -1.45 11.63 21.05
CA PRO A 223 -0.57 10.82 20.22
C PRO A 223 0.23 11.71 19.26
N GLY A 224 1.55 11.59 19.33
CA GLY A 224 2.47 12.26 18.41
C GLY A 224 2.75 11.40 17.17
N ILE A 225 3.39 11.99 16.16
CA ILE A 225 3.84 11.25 14.96
C ILE A 225 4.87 10.16 15.36
N SER A 226 5.61 10.38 16.45
CA SER A 226 6.53 9.42 17.06
C SER A 226 5.85 8.14 17.56
N ASP A 227 4.58 8.22 17.93
CA ASP A 227 3.81 7.09 18.44
C ASP A 227 3.18 6.27 17.29
N SER A 228 3.32 6.75 16.04
CA SER A 228 2.85 6.03 14.86
C SER A 228 3.79 4.87 14.49
N MET A 229 3.21 3.83 13.91
CA MET A 229 3.90 2.66 13.36
C MET A 229 5.01 3.04 12.36
N LEU A 230 4.93 4.23 11.76
CA LEU A 230 5.89 4.76 10.78
C LEU A 230 7.27 5.02 11.41
N LEU A 231 7.31 5.44 12.68
CA LEU A 231 8.56 5.68 13.40
C LEU A 231 8.81 4.61 14.48
N SER A 232 7.76 4.12 15.14
CA SER A 232 7.92 3.13 16.19
C SER A 232 8.50 1.80 15.69
N LEU A 233 8.14 1.33 14.48
CA LEU A 233 8.65 0.05 13.97
C LEU A 233 10.14 0.09 13.62
N PRO A 234 10.64 1.08 12.85
CA PRO A 234 12.06 1.18 12.56
C PRO A 234 12.91 1.34 13.83
N LEU A 235 12.48 2.18 14.78
CA LEU A 235 13.21 2.35 16.05
C LEU A 235 13.18 1.06 16.90
N TRP A 236 12.05 0.35 16.92
CA TRP A 236 11.96 -0.93 17.62
C TRP A 236 12.83 -2.02 16.97
N LEU A 237 12.80 -2.13 15.64
CA LEU A 237 13.66 -3.02 14.86
C LEU A 237 15.13 -2.71 15.14
N TRP A 238 15.51 -1.42 15.07
CA TRP A 238 16.87 -0.96 15.35
C TRP A 238 17.34 -1.34 16.76
N ASN A 239 16.53 -1.06 17.79
CA ASN A 239 16.88 -1.40 19.17
C ASN A 239 16.99 -2.91 19.39
N LYS A 240 16.26 -3.72 18.62
CA LYS A 240 16.26 -5.18 18.75
C LYS A 240 17.36 -5.88 17.96
N SER A 241 17.71 -5.37 16.78
CA SER A 241 18.66 -6.01 15.86
C SER A 241 20.07 -5.41 15.90
N ILE A 242 20.19 -4.08 15.90
CA ILE A 242 21.48 -3.37 15.73
C ILE A 242 21.94 -2.75 17.05
N GLY A 243 21.02 -2.27 17.89
CA GLY A 243 21.35 -1.64 19.17
C GLY A 243 22.11 -2.57 20.12
N LYS A 244 21.78 -3.87 20.15
CA LYS A 244 22.52 -4.86 20.94
C LYS A 244 23.92 -5.13 20.40
N LEU A 245 24.08 -5.17 19.08
CA LEU A 245 25.37 -5.44 18.42
C LEU A 245 26.30 -4.23 18.48
N VAL A 246 25.77 -3.02 18.28
CA VAL A 246 26.54 -1.76 18.36
C VAL A 246 26.92 -1.47 19.81
N CYS A 247 26.02 -1.62 20.79
CA CYS A 247 26.40 -1.50 22.21
C CYS A 247 27.44 -2.53 22.61
N SER A 248 27.30 -3.79 22.18
CA SER A 248 28.29 -4.84 22.42
C SER A 248 29.67 -4.45 21.84
N LEU A 249 29.70 -3.94 20.61
CA LEU A 249 30.93 -3.48 19.95
C LEU A 249 31.57 -2.26 20.61
N THR A 250 30.79 -1.28 21.09
CA THR A 250 31.33 -0.14 21.86
C THR A 250 31.89 -0.59 23.21
N ILE A 251 31.22 -1.52 23.90
CA ILE A 251 31.71 -2.08 25.18
C ILE A 251 33.02 -2.87 24.96
N SER A 252 33.14 -3.64 23.88
CA SER A 252 34.39 -4.34 23.54
C SER A 252 35.53 -3.40 23.11
N LYS A 253 35.20 -2.23 22.56
CA LYS A 253 36.18 -1.22 22.14
C LYS A 253 36.70 -0.37 23.33
N GLU A 254 35.87 -0.12 24.34
CA GLU A 254 36.31 0.49 25.62
C GLU A 254 37.08 -0.51 26.50
N ALA A 255 36.70 -1.80 26.51
CA ALA A 255 37.40 -2.82 27.28
C ALA A 255 38.83 -3.14 26.78
N SER A 256 39.19 -2.73 25.57
CA SER A 256 40.53 -2.92 24.98
C SER A 256 41.43 -1.67 25.06
N SER A 257 40.90 -0.52 25.48
CA SER A 257 41.69 0.71 25.67
C SER A 257 42.13 0.95 27.11
N ASP A 258 41.45 0.36 28.10
CA ASP A 258 41.62 0.72 29.51
C ASP A 258 42.27 -0.41 30.32
N SER A 259 43.53 -0.73 29.99
CA SER A 259 44.46 -1.39 30.91
C SER A 259 45.53 -0.39 31.35
N ASN A 260 45.15 0.60 32.17
CA ASN A 260 45.98 1.15 33.24
C ASN A 260 45.20 2.20 34.06
N THR A 261 45.44 2.16 35.37
CA THR A 261 45.03 3.09 36.44
C THR A 261 43.60 2.99 36.99
N VAL A 262 43.55 2.42 38.19
CA VAL A 262 42.49 2.58 39.19
C VAL A 262 42.54 4.01 39.72
N THR A 263 41.43 4.74 39.64
CA THR A 263 40.89 5.54 40.76
C THR A 263 39.41 5.81 40.50
N ALA A 264 38.62 5.62 41.55
CA ALA A 264 37.19 5.70 41.56
C ALA A 264 36.66 7.11 41.25
N SER A 265 35.72 7.21 40.30
CA SER A 265 34.69 8.24 40.29
C SER A 265 33.44 7.65 39.65
N SER A 266 32.54 7.15 40.49
CA SER A 266 31.23 6.67 40.08
C SER A 266 30.33 7.85 39.76
N ASN A 267 30.27 8.27 38.49
CA ASN A 267 29.19 9.11 38.01
C ASN A 267 28.19 8.26 37.22
N LYS A 268 27.32 7.55 37.95
CA LYS A 268 26.15 6.88 37.38
C LYS A 268 25.19 7.94 36.89
N GLY A 269 25.23 8.23 35.59
CA GLY A 269 24.17 8.92 34.88
C GLY A 269 22.84 8.22 35.15
N ALA A 270 21.98 8.90 35.90
CA ALA A 270 20.73 8.38 36.41
C ALA A 270 19.83 7.88 35.27
N ALA A 271 19.69 6.56 35.16
CA ALA A 271 18.54 5.95 34.51
C ALA A 271 17.29 6.49 35.21
N ARG A 272 16.52 7.33 34.50
CA ARG A 272 15.27 7.93 34.94
C ARG A 272 14.31 6.79 35.32
N LYS A 273 14.31 6.38 36.59
CA LYS A 273 13.33 5.44 37.17
C LYS A 273 11.95 6.01 36.85
N LYS A 274 11.20 5.37 35.96
CA LYS A 274 9.76 5.61 35.83
C LYS A 274 9.16 5.31 37.20
N SER A 275 8.56 6.32 37.83
CA SER A 275 7.72 6.13 39.01
C SER A 275 6.65 5.06 38.69
N PRO A 276 6.24 4.21 39.65
CA PRO A 276 5.20 3.23 39.39
C PRO A 276 3.94 3.98 38.96
N SER A 277 3.58 3.87 37.69
CA SER A 277 2.29 4.35 37.19
C SER A 277 1.27 3.29 37.56
N THR A 278 0.39 3.57 38.51
CA THR A 278 -0.71 2.66 38.83
C THR A 278 -1.69 2.67 37.65
N THR A 279 -1.96 1.48 37.14
CA THR A 279 -2.73 1.19 35.93
C THR A 279 -4.18 0.93 36.35
N MET A 280 -5.13 1.78 35.94
CA MET A 280 -6.53 1.70 36.34
C MET A 280 -7.42 1.39 35.14
N GLU A 281 -8.21 0.32 35.19
CA GLU A 281 -9.17 0.00 34.13
C GLU A 281 -10.54 0.66 34.38
N LEU A 282 -11.06 1.36 33.38
CA LEU A 282 -12.39 1.97 33.38
C LEU A 282 -13.46 0.93 33.02
N PRO A 283 -14.74 1.23 33.33
CA PRO A 283 -15.88 0.42 32.94
C PRO A 283 -15.95 0.00 31.46
N ASN A 284 -15.32 0.79 30.62
CA ASN A 284 -15.32 0.59 29.18
C ASN A 284 -14.15 -0.29 28.71
N GLY A 285 -13.47 -0.98 29.63
CA GLY A 285 -12.32 -1.86 29.39
C GLY A 285 -11.02 -1.14 29.02
N LYS A 286 -10.82 0.12 29.45
CA LYS A 286 -9.64 0.94 29.07
C LYS A 286 -8.78 1.34 30.25
N ILE A 287 -7.48 1.28 30.04
CA ILE A 287 -6.42 1.49 31.03
C ILE A 287 -6.01 2.98 31.11
N LEU A 288 -6.06 3.58 32.29
CA LEU A 288 -5.45 4.87 32.63
C LEU A 288 -4.16 4.68 33.43
N HIS A 289 -3.20 5.57 33.22
CA HIS A 289 -1.98 5.64 34.01
C HIS A 289 -2.02 6.90 34.88
N SER A 290 -2.06 6.76 36.20
CA SER A 290 -1.94 7.90 37.11
C SER A 290 -0.50 8.03 37.62
N ARG A 291 -0.08 9.26 37.95
CA ARG A 291 1.18 9.52 38.67
C ARG A 291 0.85 10.16 40.01
N LYS A 292 1.38 9.58 41.08
CA LYS A 292 1.25 10.07 42.46
C LYS A 292 1.71 11.53 42.54
N LYS A 293 0.82 12.44 42.99
CA LYS A 293 1.19 13.83 43.29
C LYS A 293 1.96 13.81 44.62
N ALA A 294 3.19 14.31 44.64
CA ALA A 294 3.90 14.54 45.89
C ALA A 294 3.19 15.69 46.61
N GLN A 295 2.92 15.48 47.91
CA GLN A 295 2.37 16.50 48.81
C GLN A 295 3.32 17.68 48.93
#